data_AF-A0A8H7BVG0-F1
#
_entry.id   AF-A0A8H7BVG0-F1
#
_cell.length_a   1.000
_cell.length_b   1.000
_cell.length_c   1.000
_cell.angle_alpha   90.00
_cell.angle_beta   90.00
_cell.angle_gamma   90.00
#
_symmetry.space_group_name_H-M   'P 1'
#
loop_
_entity.id
_entity.type
_entity.pdbx_description
1 polymer ?
#
loop_
_entity_poly.entity_id
_entity_poly.type
_entity_poly.pdbx_seq_one_letter_code
_entity_poly.pdbx_strand_id
1 'polypeptide(L)'
;MSTAGRNVVQYLIAKHGPLTTKSLATYIPQYQAELISKSHLKTRILSSLEEDAILYKKIEHEPSKIEGLLPQEKKEARVWVWRFIDPSKIESYACLNDSQLKQD
;
A
#
# COMPACT_ATOMS: atom_id res chain seq x y z
N MET A 1 17.53 -10.07 -1.43
CA MET A 1 16.24 -9.37 -1.65
C MET A 1 16.24 -8.12 -0.78
N SER A 2 15.86 -6.94 -1.31
CA SER A 2 15.96 -5.70 -0.51
C SER A 2 14.84 -5.64 0.52
N THR A 3 15.19 -5.83 1.80
CA THR A 3 14.29 -5.72 2.96
C THR A 3 13.72 -4.31 3.09
N ALA A 4 14.46 -3.29 2.64
CA ALA A 4 14.07 -1.89 2.71
C ALA A 4 12.78 -1.60 1.91
N GLY A 5 12.68 -2.09 0.67
CA GLY A 5 11.49 -1.90 -0.16
C GLY A 5 10.22 -2.52 0.43
N ARG A 6 10.36 -3.67 1.11
CA ARG A 6 9.27 -4.32 1.85
C ARG A 6 8.83 -3.47 3.04
N ASN A 7 9.79 -3.02 3.85
CA ASN A 7 9.53 -2.17 5.01
C ASN A 7 8.83 -0.87 4.61
N VAL A 8 9.26 -0.23 3.52
CA VAL A 8 8.63 0.98 3.00
C VAL A 8 7.17 0.72 2.63
N VAL A 9 6.87 -0.35 1.87
CA VAL A 9 5.48 -0.69 1.49
C VAL A 9 4.62 -0.99 2.73
N GLN A 10 5.14 -1.75 3.68
CA GLN A 10 4.44 -2.05 4.93
C GLN A 10 4.15 -0.77 5.72
N TYR A 11 5.13 0.14 5.83
CA TYR A 11 4.95 1.44 6.47
C TYR A 11 3.90 2.31 5.76
N LEU A 12 3.93 2.40 4.43
CA LEU A 12 2.96 3.19 3.68
C LEU A 12 1.53 2.70 3.89
N ILE A 13 1.33 1.38 3.87
CA ILE A 13 0.01 0.77 4.13
C ILE A 13 -0.37 0.93 5.61
N ALA A 14 0.57 0.82 6.54
CA ALA A 14 0.29 0.98 7.96
C ALA A 14 -0.10 2.43 8.30
N LYS A 15 0.56 3.41 7.67
CA LYS A 15 0.35 4.85 7.91
C LYS A 15 -0.89 5.41 7.23
N HIS A 16 -1.13 5.03 5.98
CA HIS A 16 -2.22 5.58 5.16
C HIS A 16 -3.43 4.64 5.06
N GLY A 17 -3.32 3.43 5.61
CA GLY A 17 -4.33 2.40 5.46
C GLY A 17 -4.23 1.64 4.13
N PRO A 18 -5.31 0.96 3.72
CA PRO A 18 -5.33 0.17 2.50
C PRO A 18 -4.98 1.00 1.26
N LEU A 19 -3.99 0.57 0.49
CA LEU A 19 -3.54 1.32 -0.70
C LEU A 19 -3.57 0.46 -1.97
N THR A 20 -3.89 1.09 -3.09
CA THR A 20 -3.77 0.44 -4.41
C THR A 20 -2.32 0.41 -4.87
N THR A 21 -1.98 -0.49 -5.80
CA THR A 21 -0.65 -0.47 -6.45
C THR A 21 -0.39 0.85 -7.18
N LYS A 22 -1.43 1.53 -7.67
CA LYS A 22 -1.27 2.86 -8.30
C LYS A 22 -0.87 3.90 -7.27
N SER A 23 -1.52 3.90 -6.11
CA SER A 23 -1.20 4.80 -4.99
C SER A 23 0.20 4.51 -4.44
N LEU A 24 0.58 3.26 -4.23
CA LEU A 24 1.94 2.92 -3.79
C LEU A 24 3.00 3.36 -4.80
N ALA A 25 2.70 3.28 -6.10
CA ALA A 25 3.62 3.70 -7.14
C ALA A 25 3.88 5.22 -7.16
N THR A 26 3.00 6.06 -6.58
CA THR A 26 3.26 7.50 -6.48
C THR A 26 4.35 7.85 -5.48
N TYR A 27 4.68 6.93 -4.56
CA TYR A 27 5.75 7.10 -3.57
C TYR A 27 7.12 6.61 -4.08
N ILE A 28 7.17 5.95 -5.25
CA ILE A 28 8.44 5.53 -5.88
C ILE A 28 9.47 6.66 -5.95
N PRO A 29 9.13 7.90 -6.38
CA PRO A 29 10.11 8.99 -6.45
C PRO A 29 10.70 9.38 -5.10
N GLN A 30 9.97 9.19 -4.00
CA GLN A 30 10.41 9.53 -2.65
C GLN A 30 11.31 8.44 -2.04
N TYR A 31 11.19 7.21 -2.51
CA TYR A 31 11.92 6.05 -2.02
C TYR A 31 12.64 5.35 -3.19
N GLN A 32 13.26 6.11 -4.10
CA GLN A 32 13.86 5.51 -5.31
C GLN A 32 14.98 4.51 -4.99
N ALA A 33 15.64 4.68 -3.85
CA ALA A 33 16.67 3.75 -3.38
C ALA A 33 16.08 2.36 -3.04
N GLU A 34 14.81 2.29 -2.65
CA GLU A 34 14.13 1.08 -2.20
C GLU A 34 13.08 0.57 -3.19
N LEU A 35 12.38 1.49 -3.87
CA LEU A 35 11.29 1.27 -4.80
C LEU A 35 11.73 1.68 -6.21
N ILE A 36 12.27 0.71 -6.96
CA ILE A 36 12.88 0.96 -8.28
C ILE A 36 11.84 1.30 -9.36
N SER A 37 10.74 0.54 -9.43
CA SER A 37 9.73 0.70 -10.48
C SER A 37 8.39 0.10 -10.08
N LYS A 38 7.33 0.46 -10.80
CA LYS A 38 5.99 -0.11 -10.59
C LYS A 38 5.96 -1.62 -10.85
N SER A 39 6.74 -2.11 -11.83
CA SER A 39 6.87 -3.53 -12.11
C SER A 39 7.54 -4.24 -10.94
N HIS A 40 8.69 -3.72 -10.47
CA HIS A 40 9.42 -4.25 -9.32
C HIS A 40 8.56 -4.27 -8.05
N LEU A 41 7.83 -3.19 -7.76
CA LEU A 41 6.89 -3.10 -6.65
C LEU A 41 5.85 -4.23 -6.71
N LYS A 42 5.27 -4.48 -7.89
CA LYS A 42 4.23 -5.51 -8.05
C LYS A 42 4.80 -6.92 -7.97
N THR A 43 5.82 -7.24 -8.76
CA THR A 43 6.28 -8.62 -8.99
C THR A 43 7.28 -9.11 -7.95
N ARG A 44 8.00 -8.20 -7.27
CA ARG A 44 8.97 -8.58 -6.24
C ARG A 44 8.46 -8.25 -4.84
N ILE A 45 8.03 -7.01 -4.61
CA ILE A 45 7.75 -6.57 -3.24
C ILE A 45 6.36 -7.05 -2.79
N LEU A 46 5.30 -6.68 -3.52
CA LEU A 46 3.93 -7.04 -3.16
C LEU A 46 3.69 -8.54 -3.25
N SER A 47 4.16 -9.20 -4.31
CA SER A 47 4.08 -10.67 -4.42
C SER A 47 4.80 -11.38 -3.26
N SER A 48 6.00 -10.92 -2.86
CA SER A 48 6.70 -11.52 -1.71
C SER A 48 5.95 -11.29 -0.39
N LEU A 49 5.36 -10.11 -0.18
CA LEU A 49 4.57 -9.83 1.03
C LEU A 49 3.26 -10.63 1.08
N GLU A 50 2.71 -10.98 -0.08
CA GLU A 50 1.55 -11.86 -0.21
C GLU A 50 1.91 -13.32 0.07
N GLU A 51 3.01 -13.82 -0.51
CA GLU A 51 3.54 -15.16 -0.27
C GLU A 51 3.91 -15.36 1.21
N ASP A 52 4.46 -14.33 1.86
CA ASP A 52 4.80 -14.36 3.28
C ASP A 52 3.59 -14.18 4.22
N ALA A 53 2.36 -14.15 3.68
CA ALA A 53 1.12 -13.96 4.44
C ALA A 53 1.11 -12.69 5.32
N ILE A 54 1.78 -11.63 4.86
CA ILE A 54 1.77 -10.32 5.54
C ILE A 54 0.66 -9.46 4.97
N LEU A 55 0.58 -9.38 3.65
CA LEU A 55 -0.42 -8.60 2.93
C LEU A 55 -1.35 -9.53 2.13
N TYR A 56 -2.57 -9.07 1.89
CA TYR A 56 -3.46 -9.69 0.93
C TYR A 56 -4.16 -8.63 0.09
N LYS A 57 -4.56 -9.05 -1.11
CA LYS A 57 -5.24 -8.19 -2.07
C LYS A 57 -6.76 -8.35 -1.94
N LYS A 58 -7.47 -7.24 -1.74
CA LYS A 58 -8.95 -7.22 -1.62
C LYS A 58 -9.57 -6.24 -2.60
N ILE A 59 -10.77 -6.56 -3.10
CA ILE A 59 -11.59 -5.60 -3.84
C ILE A 59 -12.33 -4.72 -2.83
N GLU A 60 -12.16 -3.42 -2.96
CA GLU A 60 -12.95 -2.42 -2.25
C GLU A 60 -13.81 -1.61 -3.21
N HIS A 61 -14.95 -1.17 -2.70
CA HIS A 61 -15.88 -0.30 -3.40
C HIS A 61 -15.53 1.12 -3.00
N GLU A 62 -14.90 1.86 -3.92
CA GLU A 62 -14.65 3.27 -3.69
C GLU A 62 -15.99 4.02 -3.92
N PRO A 63 -16.52 4.72 -2.90
CA PRO A 63 -17.71 5.53 -3.12
C PRO A 63 -17.32 6.61 -4.13
N SER A 64 -17.99 6.63 -5.28
CA SER A 64 -17.77 7.65 -6.30
C SER A 64 -17.83 9.04 -5.65
N LYS A 65 -16.68 9.74 -5.61
CA LYS A 65 -16.51 11.11 -5.08
C LYS A 65 -17.19 12.18 -5.94
N ILE A 66 -18.20 11.81 -6.71
CA ILE A 66 -18.99 12.77 -7.46
C ILE A 66 -20.04 13.30 -6.47
N GLU A 67 -19.65 14.35 -5.75
CA GLU A 67 -20.56 15.19 -4.98
C GLU A 67 -21.61 15.76 -5.95
N GLY A 68 -22.82 15.20 -5.93
CA GLY A 68 -23.94 15.65 -6.77
C GLY A 68 -24.72 14.58 -7.54
N LEU A 69 -24.25 13.32 -7.61
CA LEU A 69 -24.99 12.25 -8.28
C LEU A 69 -26.00 11.56 -7.34
N LEU A 70 -27.23 11.39 -7.84
CA LEU A 70 -28.29 10.61 -7.20
C LEU A 70 -27.80 9.17 -6.90
N PRO A 71 -28.31 8.50 -5.84
CA PRO A 71 -27.88 7.16 -5.45
C PRO A 71 -27.90 6.13 -6.58
N GLN A 72 -28.76 6.32 -7.59
CA GLN A 72 -28.94 5.43 -8.74
C GLN A 72 -27.82 5.55 -9.80
N GLU A 73 -27.03 6.62 -9.79
CA GLU A 73 -25.96 6.87 -10.77
C GLU A 73 -24.54 6.70 -10.19
N LYS A 74 -24.43 6.39 -8.89
CA LYS A 74 -23.15 6.06 -8.27
C LYS A 74 -22.66 4.71 -8.80
N LYS A 75 -21.91 4.74 -9.90
CA LYS A 75 -21.05 3.62 -10.29
C LYS A 75 -20.02 3.42 -9.18
N GLU A 76 -20.18 2.36 -8.40
CA GLU A 76 -19.18 1.95 -7.42
C GLU A 76 -17.93 1.47 -8.18
N ALA A 77 -16.86 2.24 -8.11
CA ALA A 77 -15.60 1.86 -8.71
C ALA A 77 -14.98 0.74 -7.87
N ARG A 78 -14.78 -0.44 -8.47
CA ARG A 78 -14.09 -1.56 -7.83
C ARG A 78 -12.59 -1.36 -7.95
N VAL A 79 -11.92 -1.17 -6.82
CA VAL A 79 -10.46 -0.98 -6.75
C VAL A 79 -9.81 -2.12 -5.99
N TRP A 80 -8.62 -2.52 -6.45
CA TRP A 80 -7.81 -3.51 -5.76
C TRP A 80 -6.89 -2.82 -4.77
N VAL A 81 -7.09 -3.09 -3.49
CA VAL A 81 -6.27 -2.55 -2.40
C VAL A 81 -5.48 -3.65 -1.71
N TRP A 82 -4.33 -3.27 -1.17
CA TRP A 82 -3.49 -4.12 -0.33
C TRP A 82 -3.75 -3.82 1.13
N ARG A 83 -3.96 -4.87 1.92
CA ARG A 83 -4.22 -4.80 3.36
C ARG A 83 -3.34 -5.78 4.11
N PHE A 84 -3.04 -5.47 5.36
CA PHE A 84 -2.44 -6.44 6.27
C PHE A 84 -3.43 -7.56 6.55
N ILE A 85 -2.96 -8.81 6.49
CA ILE A 85 -3.74 -9.97 6.91
C ILE A 85 -4.04 -9.85 8.41
N ASP A 86 -3.03 -9.48 9.19
CA ASP A 86 -3.12 -9.28 10.63
C ASP A 86 -3.10 -7.78 10.95
N PRO A 87 -4.25 -7.18 11.32
CA PRO A 87 -4.32 -5.75 11.64
C PRO A 87 -3.58 -5.40 12.93
N SER A 88 -3.33 -6.34 13.85
CA SER A 88 -2.59 -6.07 15.09
C SER A 88 -1.12 -5.76 14.84
N LYS A 89 -0.58 -6.11 13.66
CA LYS A 89 0.80 -5.79 13.28
C LYS A 89 0.95 -4.39 12.66
N ILE A 90 -0.14 -3.69 12.36
CA ILE A 90 -0.13 -2.37 11.72
C ILE A 90 0.69 -1.38 12.53
N GLU A 91 0.44 -1.30 13.84
CA GLU A 91 1.10 -0.32 14.72
C GLU A 91 2.62 -0.55 14.79
N SER A 92 3.04 -1.82 14.81
CA SER A 92 4.46 -2.20 14.79
C SER A 92 5.17 -1.68 13.54
N TYR A 93 4.54 -1.80 12.37
CA TYR A 93 5.12 -1.32 11.10
C TYR A 93 5.04 0.20 10.92
N ALA A 94 4.05 0.86 11.51
CA ALA A 94 3.94 2.31 11.49
C ALA A 94 5.06 2.98 12.30
N CYS A 95 5.46 2.38 13.42
CA CYS A 95 6.45 2.95 14.35
C CYS A 95 7.91 2.70 13.92
N LEU A 96 8.20 1.52 13.34
CA LEU A 96 9.57 1.10 13.00
C LEU A 96 10.28 2.00 11.97
N ASN A 97 9.55 2.58 11.01
CA ASN A 97 10.17 3.36 9.94
C ASN A 97 10.30 4.86 10.23
N ASP A 98 9.59 5.41 11.23
CA ASP A 98 9.77 6.84 11.62
C ASP A 98 11.15 7.08 12.25
N SER A 99 11.71 6.03 12.89
CA SER A 99 13.03 6.07 13.54
C SER A 99 14.19 5.87 12.56
N GLN A 100 13.97 5.20 11.43
CA GLN A 100 15.00 4.91 10.41
C GLN A 100 15.09 5.99 9.32
N LEU A 101 14.02 6.76 9.09
CA LEU A 101 14.00 7.86 8.09
C LEU A 101 14.54 9.20 8.62
N LYS A 102 14.84 9.32 9.91
CA LYS A 102 15.36 10.56 10.55
C LYS A 102 16.88 10.57 10.75
N GLN A 103 17.60 9.58 10.21
CA GLN A 103 19.06 9.59 10.23
C GLN A 103 19.60 9.72 8.79
N ASP A 104 19.49 10.93 8.24
CA ASP A 104 20.44 11.48 7.27
C ASP A 104 20.46 13.01 7.41
#